data_AF-A0A0R3RNV9-F1
#
_entry.id   AF-A0A0R3RNV9-F1
#
_cell.length_a   1.000
_cell.length_b   1.000
_cell.length_c   1.000
_cell.angle_alpha   90.00
_cell.angle_beta   90.00
_cell.angle_gamma   90.00
#
_symmetry.space_group_name_H-M   'P 1'
#
loop_
_entity.id
_entity.type
_entity.pdbx_description
1 polymer ?
#
loop_
_entity_poly.entity_id
_entity_poly.type
_entity_poly.pdbx_seq_one_letter_code
_entity_poly.pdbx_strand_id
1 'polypeptide(L)'
;MTLLSKSLCDLRKHCPNQRFTLTTSVKLCMQCLEGIEDLHNVGFIHRDVKPSNFAMGRKPSMMRTVFMLDFGLARQYCIFNEKGDMKLREPRKIAPFRGTIRYCSINAHRREEQGRHDDLWSLLYMTAEMILGNLPWY
;
A
#
# COMPACT_ATOMS: atom_id res chain seq x y z
N MET A 1 12.83 -14.89 1.66
CA MET A 1 12.61 -13.49 1.19
C MET A 1 13.96 -12.84 0.90
N THR A 2 14.03 -11.96 -0.09
CA THR A 2 15.25 -11.21 -0.44
C THR A 2 15.42 -10.02 0.49
N LEU A 3 16.64 -9.76 0.96
CA LEU A 3 16.94 -8.59 1.79
C LEU A 3 16.92 -7.31 0.94
N LEU A 4 16.07 -6.35 1.35
CA LEU A 4 15.91 -5.05 0.71
C LEU A 4 16.68 -3.94 1.44
N SER A 5 16.60 -2.73 0.90
CA SER A 5 17.14 -1.51 1.51
C SER A 5 16.12 -0.89 2.47
N LYS A 6 16.32 0.39 2.81
CA LYS A 6 15.45 1.18 3.69
C LYS A 6 14.01 1.26 3.15
N SER A 7 13.06 1.29 4.08
CA SER A 7 11.65 1.56 3.77
C SER A 7 11.44 3.01 3.33
N LEU A 8 10.31 3.32 2.67
CA LEU A 8 9.97 4.70 2.33
C LEU A 8 9.76 5.55 3.59
N CYS A 9 9.25 4.96 4.67
CA CYS A 9 9.16 5.60 5.99
C CYS A 9 10.53 6.04 6.50
N ASP A 10 11.52 5.15 6.45
CA ASP A 10 12.87 5.44 6.91
C ASP A 10 13.56 6.47 6.03
N LEU A 11 13.41 6.37 4.71
CA LEU A 11 13.96 7.36 3.78
C LEU A 11 13.39 8.76 4.04
N ARG A 12 12.07 8.85 4.24
CA ARG A 12 11.37 10.13 4.49
C ARG A 12 11.88 10.82 5.77
N LYS A 13 12.13 10.07 6.84
CA LYS A 13 12.66 10.61 8.11
C LYS A 13 14.01 11.31 7.96
N HIS A 14 14.80 10.94 6.95
CA HIS A 14 16.10 11.56 6.67
C HIS A 14 16.01 12.76 5.71
N CYS A 15 14.82 13.10 5.22
CA CYS A 15 14.61 14.26 4.36
C CYS A 15 14.28 15.52 5.18
N PRO A 16 14.65 16.72 4.69
CA PRO A 16 14.22 17.98 5.29
C PRO A 16 12.71 18.06 5.45
N ASN A 17 12.23 18.52 6.60
CA ASN A 17 10.80 18.59 6.97
C ASN A 17 10.06 17.24 6.86
N GLN A 18 10.80 16.12 6.87
CA GLN A 18 10.25 14.78 6.71
C GLN A 18 9.35 14.62 5.48
N ARG A 19 9.71 15.23 4.36
CA ARG A 19 8.96 15.11 3.10
C ARG A 19 9.90 14.87 1.93
N PHE A 20 9.39 14.21 0.90
CA PHE A 20 10.08 14.11 -0.38
C PHE A 20 9.76 15.33 -1.25
N THR A 21 10.55 15.52 -2.31
CA THR A 21 10.17 16.44 -3.39
C THR A 21 8.97 15.89 -4.14
N LEU A 22 8.18 16.76 -4.77
CA LEU A 22 7.02 16.36 -5.57
C LEU A 22 7.39 15.29 -6.62
N THR A 23 8.49 15.49 -7.35
CA THR A 23 8.99 14.55 -8.35
C THR A 23 9.28 13.17 -7.78
N THR A 24 9.90 13.11 -6.59
CA THR A 24 10.17 11.83 -5.92
C THR A 24 8.87 11.18 -5.46
N SER A 25 7.97 11.94 -4.81
CA SER A 25 6.68 11.43 -4.34
C SER A 25 5.82 10.84 -5.46
N VAL A 26 5.76 11.49 -6.63
CA VAL A 26 5.01 11.00 -7.80
C VAL A 26 5.63 9.71 -8.34
N LYS A 27 6.96 9.66 -8.50
CA LYS A 27 7.65 8.45 -8.99
C LYS A 27 7.49 7.26 -8.04
N LEU A 28 7.54 7.50 -6.73
CA LEU A 28 7.28 6.47 -5.72
C LEU A 28 5.81 6.02 -5.76
N CYS A 29 4.86 6.96 -5.85
CA CYS A 29 3.44 6.66 -5.96
C CYS A 29 3.13 5.75 -7.16
N MET A 30 3.71 6.05 -8.33
CA MET A 30 3.53 5.21 -9.53
C MET A 30 4.00 3.77 -9.31
N GLN A 31 5.20 3.56 -8.75
CA GLN A 31 5.69 2.20 -8.49
C GLN A 31 4.90 1.50 -7.37
N CYS A 32 4.45 2.22 -6.35
CA CYS A 32 3.57 1.67 -5.32
C CYS A 32 2.22 1.24 -5.93
N LEU A 33 1.67 2.02 -6.87
CA LEU A 33 0.44 1.71 -7.58
C LEU A 33 0.62 0.44 -8.44
N GLU A 34 1.71 0.34 -9.20
CA GLU A 34 2.04 -0.87 -9.97
C GLU A 34 2.10 -2.11 -9.07
N GLY A 35 2.75 -2.02 -7.91
CA GLY A 35 2.78 -3.14 -6.95
C GLY A 35 1.40 -3.48 -6.35
N ILE A 36 0.52 -2.50 -6.15
CA ILE A 36 -0.86 -2.72 -5.70
C ILE A 36 -1.67 -3.39 -6.81
N GLU A 37 -1.52 -2.94 -8.05
CA GLU A 37 -2.15 -3.52 -9.23
C GLU A 37 -1.73 -4.99 -9.41
N ASP A 38 -0.43 -5.29 -9.30
CA ASP A 38 0.08 -6.67 -9.37
C ASP A 38 -0.58 -7.58 -8.32
N LEU A 39 -0.72 -7.10 -7.08
CA LEU A 39 -1.38 -7.84 -6.00
C LEU A 39 -2.89 -8.04 -6.30
N HIS A 40 -3.54 -7.01 -6.80
CA HIS A 40 -4.96 -7.04 -7.14
C HIS A 40 -5.25 -7.98 -8.32
N ASN A 41 -4.33 -8.07 -9.28
CA ASN A 41 -4.40 -8.95 -10.44
C ASN A 41 -4.29 -10.44 -10.07
N VAL A 42 -3.61 -10.77 -8.98
CA VAL A 42 -3.60 -12.14 -8.42
C VAL A 42 -4.74 -12.41 -7.43
N GLY A 43 -5.68 -11.47 -7.29
CA GLY A 43 -6.93 -11.64 -6.55
C GLY A 43 -6.87 -11.32 -5.05
N PHE A 44 -5.83 -10.61 -4.62
CA PHE A 44 -5.63 -10.20 -3.23
C PHE A 44 -5.69 -8.68 -3.07
N ILE A 45 -6.09 -8.23 -1.89
CA ILE A 45 -5.91 -6.85 -1.41
C ILE A 45 -4.94 -6.86 -0.25
N HIS A 46 -4.17 -5.79 -0.06
CA HIS A 46 -3.12 -5.72 0.95
C HIS A 46 -3.66 -5.39 2.34
N ARG A 47 -4.60 -4.43 2.43
CA ARG A 47 -5.24 -3.93 3.66
C ARG A 47 -4.34 -3.19 4.67
N ASP A 48 -3.05 -3.02 4.39
CA ASP A 48 -2.11 -2.28 5.25
C ASP A 48 -1.05 -1.53 4.44
N VAL A 49 -1.52 -0.86 3.38
CA VAL A 49 -0.69 -0.02 2.52
C VAL A 49 -0.20 1.20 3.30
N LYS A 50 1.12 1.31 3.49
CA LYS A 50 1.77 2.40 4.24
C LYS A 50 3.26 2.50 3.90
N PRO A 51 3.94 3.65 4.17
CA PRO A 51 5.32 3.85 3.76
C PRO A 51 6.34 2.84 4.32
N SER A 52 6.09 2.21 5.47
CA SER A 52 6.99 1.19 6.03
C SER A 52 6.88 -0.17 5.33
N ASN A 53 5.78 -0.43 4.62
CA ASN A 53 5.54 -1.66 3.88
C ASN A 53 5.99 -1.55 2.41
N PHE A 54 6.72 -0.49 2.07
CA PHE A 54 7.40 -0.34 0.79
C PHE A 54 8.87 -0.03 1.04
N ALA A 55 9.77 -0.68 0.29
CA ALA A 55 11.21 -0.49 0.44
C ALA A 55 11.94 -0.48 -0.90
N MET A 56 13.08 0.22 -0.94
CA MET A 56 13.91 0.26 -2.14
C MET A 56 14.71 -1.04 -2.30
N GLY A 57 14.97 -1.44 -3.55
CA GLY A 57 15.88 -2.55 -3.83
C GLY A 57 17.30 -2.31 -3.32
N ARG A 58 17.97 -3.37 -2.88
CA ARG A 58 19.34 -3.30 -2.34
C ARG A 58 20.43 -3.45 -3.40
N LYS A 59 20.20 -4.28 -4.42
CA LYS A 59 21.19 -4.56 -5.46
C LYS A 59 21.33 -3.36 -6.42
N PRO A 60 22.49 -3.13 -7.04
CA PRO A 60 22.68 -2.03 -7.98
C PRO A 60 21.65 -1.99 -9.11
N SER A 61 21.26 -3.15 -9.64
CA SER A 61 20.24 -3.27 -10.70
C SER A 61 18.81 -2.92 -10.26
N MET A 62 18.53 -2.90 -8.96
CA MET A 62 17.18 -2.72 -8.39
C MET A 62 17.08 -1.50 -7.47
N MET A 63 18.14 -0.69 -7.34
CA MET A 63 18.20 0.40 -6.37
C MET A 63 17.15 1.51 -6.61
N ARG A 64 16.56 1.55 -7.81
CA ARG A 64 15.51 2.49 -8.22
C ARG A 64 14.11 1.87 -8.25
N THR A 65 13.99 0.62 -7.82
CA THR A 65 12.76 -0.16 -7.78
C THR A 65 12.21 -0.19 -6.36
N VAL A 66 10.91 0.10 -6.21
CA VAL A 66 10.16 -0.03 -4.97
C VAL A 66 9.54 -1.42 -4.90
N PHE A 67 9.65 -2.06 -3.75
CA PHE A 67 9.08 -3.39 -3.48
C PHE A 67 8.05 -3.29 -2.37
N MET A 68 6.91 -3.95 -2.57
CA MET A 68 5.88 -4.16 -1.55
C MET A 68 6.31 -5.25 -0.57
N LEU A 69 5.97 -5.06 0.71
CA LEU A 69 6.33 -5.93 1.82
C LEU A 69 5.10 -6.27 2.66
N ASP A 70 5.27 -7.26 3.53
CA ASP A 70 4.30 -7.63 4.58
C ASP A 70 2.87 -7.89 4.09
N PHE A 71 2.68 -9.09 3.54
CA PHE A 71 1.37 -9.61 3.16
C PHE A 71 0.61 -10.24 4.33
N GLY A 72 1.03 -10.04 5.59
CA GLY A 72 0.42 -10.68 6.76
C GLY A 72 -1.05 -10.30 6.99
N LEU A 73 -1.46 -9.14 6.49
CA LEU A 73 -2.85 -8.69 6.50
C LEU A 73 -3.55 -8.83 5.15
N ALA A 74 -2.89 -9.37 4.12
CA ALA A 74 -3.49 -9.54 2.82
C ALA A 74 -4.73 -10.45 2.89
N ARG A 75 -5.69 -10.23 2.00
CA ARG A 75 -6.92 -11.00 1.93
C ARG A 75 -7.33 -11.20 0.48
N GLN A 76 -7.67 -12.44 0.15
CA GLN A 76 -8.25 -12.74 -1.16
C GLN A 76 -9.61 -12.04 -1.27
N TYR A 77 -9.82 -11.22 -2.30
CA TYR A 77 -11.10 -10.54 -2.56
C TYR A 77 -11.88 -11.20 -3.70
N CYS A 78 -11.21 -11.94 -4.58
CA CYS A 78 -11.83 -12.69 -5.67
C CYS A 78 -11.15 -14.04 -5.90
N ILE A 79 -11.86 -14.92 -6.59
CA ILE A 79 -11.36 -16.20 -7.08
C ILE A 79 -11.55 -16.20 -8.59
N PHE A 80 -10.52 -16.61 -9.32
CA PHE A 80 -10.59 -16.82 -10.77
C PHE A 80 -10.95 -18.29 -11.03
N ASN A 81 -11.92 -18.56 -11.90
CA ASN A 81 -12.22 -19.93 -12.32
C ASN A 81 -11.20 -20.42 -13.39
N GLU A 82 -11.29 -21.68 -13.79
CA GLU A 82 -10.40 -22.26 -14.83
C GLU A 82 -10.49 -21.56 -16.19
N LYS A 83 -11.58 -20.81 -16.44
CA LYS A 83 -11.79 -20.03 -17.66
C LYS A 83 -11.27 -18.59 -17.56
N GLY A 84 -10.79 -18.18 -16.38
CA GLY A 84 -10.32 -16.81 -16.11
C GLY A 84 -11.41 -15.84 -15.63
N ASP A 85 -12.66 -16.27 -15.47
CA ASP A 85 -13.71 -15.39 -14.94
C ASP A 85 -13.51 -15.12 -13.45
N MET A 86 -13.62 -13.84 -13.08
CA MET A 86 -13.46 -13.38 -11.71
C MET A 86 -14.79 -13.46 -10.95
N LYS A 87 -14.81 -14.18 -9.82
CA LYS A 87 -15.91 -14.15 -8.85
C LYS A 87 -15.48 -13.42 -7.58
N LEU A 88 -16.15 -12.31 -7.27
CA LEU A 88 -15.94 -11.59 -6.01
C LEU A 88 -16.41 -12.43 -4.82
N ARG A 89 -15.64 -12.37 -3.72
CA ARG A 89 -16.05 -12.97 -2.45
C ARG A 89 -17.08 -12.08 -1.77
N GLU A 90 -18.07 -12.70 -1.14
CA GLU A 90 -19.10 -11.95 -0.41
C GLU A 90 -18.49 -11.19 0.78
N PRO A 91 -18.91 -9.93 0.98
CA PRO A 91 -18.43 -9.12 2.09
C PRO A 91 -18.94 -9.67 3.41
N ARG A 92 -18.07 -9.70 4.43
CA ARG A 92 -18.49 -10.00 5.80
C ARG A 92 -19.38 -8.88 6.33
N LYS A 93 -20.39 -9.23 7.13
CA LYS A 93 -21.26 -8.26 7.82
C LYS A 93 -20.48 -7.27 8.70
N ILE A 94 -19.42 -7.76 9.35
CA ILE A 94 -18.50 -6.95 10.15
C ILE A 94 -17.09 -7.46 9.87
N ALA A 95 -16.24 -6.59 9.34
CA ALA A 95 -14.83 -6.88 9.14
C ALA A 95 -14.04 -6.30 10.33
N PRO A 96 -13.34 -7.12 11.14
CA PRO A 96 -12.52 -6.59 12.22
C PRO A 96 -11.40 -5.74 11.62
N PHE A 97 -11.28 -4.50 12.12
CA PHE A 97 -10.20 -3.61 11.70
C PHE A 97 -8.85 -4.21 12.08
N ARG A 98 -7.99 -4.37 11.07
CA ARG A 98 -6.59 -4.77 11.20
C ARG A 98 -5.80 -3.94 10.19
N GLY A 99 -4.84 -3.16 10.66
CA GLY A 99 -4.05 -2.26 9.83
C GLY A 99 -3.66 -0.98 10.56
N THR A 100 -3.09 -0.04 9.81
CA THR A 100 -2.56 1.20 10.37
C THR A 100 -3.58 2.34 10.31
N ILE A 101 -4.02 2.82 11.47
CA ILE A 101 -5.06 3.87 11.63
C ILE A 101 -4.78 5.10 10.76
N ARG A 102 -3.51 5.52 10.66
CA ARG A 102 -3.12 6.73 9.91
C ARG A 102 -3.52 6.71 8.43
N TYR A 103 -3.45 5.55 7.78
CA TYR A 103 -3.59 5.43 6.33
C TYR A 103 -4.83 4.64 5.91
N CYS A 104 -5.58 4.06 6.85
CA CYS A 104 -6.73 3.25 6.47
C CYS A 104 -7.88 4.11 5.92
N SER A 105 -8.69 3.53 5.04
CA SER A 105 -9.86 4.20 4.47
C SER A 105 -10.96 4.42 5.52
N ILE A 106 -11.93 5.27 5.18
CA ILE A 106 -13.13 5.49 6.00
C ILE A 106 -13.93 4.19 6.17
N ASN A 107 -13.97 3.33 5.14
CA ASN A 107 -14.67 2.04 5.20
C ASN A 107 -14.00 1.11 6.22
N ALA A 108 -12.66 1.10 6.28
CA ALA A 108 -11.91 0.34 7.28
C ALA A 108 -12.21 0.84 8.70
N HIS A 109 -12.29 2.16 8.91
CA HIS A 109 -12.74 2.75 10.19
C HIS A 109 -14.16 2.30 10.57
N ARG A 110 -15.06 2.20 9.60
CA ARG A 110 -16.45 1.74 9.78
C ARG A 110 -16.60 0.22 9.93
N ARG A 111 -15.49 -0.54 9.89
CA ARG A 111 -15.49 -2.02 9.96
C ARG A 111 -16.26 -2.67 8.81
N GLU A 112 -16.31 -2.00 7.67
CA GLU A 112 -16.83 -2.54 6.41
C GLU A 112 -15.79 -3.47 5.76
N GLU A 113 -16.24 -4.40 4.91
CA GLU A 113 -15.30 -5.24 4.16
C GLU A 113 -14.47 -4.39 3.21
N GLN A 114 -13.16 -4.49 3.34
CA GLN A 114 -12.24 -3.76 2.49
C GLN A 114 -12.21 -4.36 1.08
N GLY A 115 -12.16 -3.51 0.08
CA GLY A 115 -11.94 -3.84 -1.32
C GLY A 115 -10.70 -3.16 -1.90
N ARG A 116 -10.53 -3.27 -3.22
CA ARG A 116 -9.38 -2.70 -3.94
C ARG A 116 -9.23 -1.20 -3.73
N HIS A 117 -10.35 -0.48 -3.69
CA HIS A 117 -10.38 0.97 -3.50
C HIS A 117 -9.84 1.41 -2.13
N ASP A 118 -9.87 0.55 -1.11
CA ASP A 118 -9.34 0.87 0.22
C ASP A 118 -7.81 0.88 0.26
N ASP A 119 -7.15 0.04 -0.55
CA ASP A 119 -5.70 0.10 -0.76
C ASP A 119 -5.33 1.41 -1.49
N LEU A 120 -6.18 1.87 -2.43
CA LEU A 120 -5.96 3.12 -3.16
C LEU A 120 -6.17 4.37 -2.29
N TRP A 121 -7.11 4.35 -1.34
CA TRP A 121 -7.23 5.40 -0.32
C TRP A 121 -5.97 5.50 0.53
N SER A 122 -5.44 4.35 0.93
CA SER A 122 -4.20 4.27 1.70
C SER A 122 -3.01 4.81 0.90
N LEU A 123 -2.92 4.48 -0.40
CA LEU A 123 -1.92 5.05 -1.31
C LEU A 123 -2.05 6.57 -1.38
N LEU A 124 -3.25 7.11 -1.58
CA LEU A 124 -3.49 8.55 -1.64
C LEU A 124 -3.00 9.26 -0.36
N TYR A 125 -3.37 8.74 0.82
CA TYR A 125 -2.93 9.32 2.09
C TYR A 125 -1.42 9.24 2.29
N MET A 126 -0.79 8.12 1.92
CA MET A 126 0.67 8.02 2.00
C MET A 126 1.35 9.00 1.04
N THR A 127 0.81 9.19 -0.17
CA THR A 127 1.35 10.16 -1.14
C THR A 127 1.19 11.59 -0.66
N ALA A 128 0.03 11.93 -0.06
CA ALA A 128 -0.17 13.23 0.56
C ALA A 128 0.85 13.48 1.68
N GLU A 129 1.07 12.50 2.58
CA GLU A 129 2.08 12.60 3.63
C GLU A 129 3.50 12.76 3.06
N MET A 130 3.84 12.03 1.99
CA MET A 130 5.14 12.15 1.32
C MET A 130 5.39 13.55 0.75
N ILE A 131 4.34 14.25 0.29
CA ILE A 131 4.43 15.59 -0.31
C ILE A 131 4.38 16.68 0.77
N LEU A 132 3.47 16.57 1.73
CA LEU A 132 3.17 17.61 2.71
C LEU A 132 4.03 17.49 3.97
N GLY A 133 4.51 16.29 4.29
CA GLY A 133 5.28 15.96 5.50
C GLY A 133 4.42 15.40 6.64
N ASN A 134 3.13 15.72 6.66
CA ASN A 134 2.15 15.24 7.62
C ASN A 134 0.77 15.04 6.99
N LEU A 135 -0.15 14.47 7.77
CA LEU A 135 -1.58 14.39 7.46
C LEU A 135 -2.33 15.22 8.50
N PRO A 136 -3.48 15.84 8.18
CA PRO A 136 -4.18 16.71 9.14
C PRO A 136 -4.58 16.06 10.47
N TRP A 137 -4.66 14.72 10.50
CA TRP A 137 -4.97 13.92 11.68
C TRP A 137 -3.73 13.33 12.37
N TYR A 138 -2.51 13.76 12.02
CA TYR A 138 -1.24 13.33 12.64
C TYR A 138 -0.14 14.40 12.69
#